data_AF-A0A518H155-F1
#
_entry.id   AF-A0A518H155-F1
#
_cell.length_a   1.000
_cell.length_b   1.000
_cell.length_c   1.000
_cell.angle_alpha   90.00
_cell.angle_beta   90.00
_cell.angle_gamma   90.00
#
_symmetry.space_group_name_H-M   'P 1'
#
loop_
_entity.id
_entity.type
_entity.pdbx_description
1 polymer ?
#
loop_
_entity_poly.entity_id
_entity_poly.type
_entity_poly.pdbx_seq_one_letter_code
_entity_poly.pdbx_strand_id
1 'polypeptide(L)'
;MLRIVTFPHPALRHKSTPVRRIDDLVRAAVRQMFGLMYEAKGIGLAANQVALPLRFFVLNVTGDPEQPDQERVFINPEILKRESVVEEEEGCLSLPTLYGKVRRSKKIRFRAFDLQGRAIEEDVDGLLSRAIQHEHDHLDGTLITDRFDPPVRAANAAKLREIEQAFRKAQAGGLWPDDEAMQRRVVELAGLGVVPPEVLEGPPPPPEPDGLAAEGSEAPPQVPEL
;
A
#
# COMPACT_ATOMS: atom_id res chain seq x y z
N MET A 1 -7.41 2.62 -9.87
CA MET A 1 -7.66 2.92 -8.45
C MET A 1 -6.84 1.97 -7.62
N LEU A 2 -6.16 2.51 -6.60
CA LEU A 2 -5.27 1.76 -5.72
C LEU A 2 -6.07 0.91 -4.73
N ARG A 3 -5.45 -0.17 -4.25
CA ARG A 3 -6.00 -1.02 -3.18
C ARG A 3 -4.89 -1.63 -2.36
N ILE A 4 -5.12 -1.82 -1.07
CA ILE A 4 -4.17 -2.50 -0.20
C ILE A 4 -4.12 -3.99 -0.59
N VAL A 5 -2.91 -4.52 -0.77
CA VAL A 5 -2.65 -5.94 -1.02
C VAL A 5 -2.23 -6.64 0.27
N THR A 6 -2.67 -7.89 0.42
CA THR A 6 -2.33 -8.74 1.57
C THR A 6 -1.34 -9.82 1.20
N PHE A 7 -0.68 -10.39 2.20
CA PHE A 7 0.18 -11.57 2.01
C PHE A 7 -0.61 -12.72 1.34
N PRO A 8 -0.03 -13.47 0.37
CA PRO A 8 1.35 -13.40 -0.13
C PRO A 8 1.53 -12.60 -1.45
N HIS A 9 0.76 -11.54 -1.71
CA HIS A 9 0.89 -10.77 -2.96
C HIS A 9 2.36 -10.39 -3.27
N PRO A 10 2.89 -10.65 -4.48
CA PRO A 10 4.32 -10.58 -4.77
C PRO A 10 4.96 -9.20 -4.57
N ALA A 11 4.19 -8.12 -4.74
CA ALA A 11 4.66 -6.76 -4.49
C ALA A 11 5.22 -6.55 -3.06
N LEU A 12 4.70 -7.29 -2.07
CA LEU A 12 5.13 -7.22 -0.68
C LEU A 12 6.55 -7.76 -0.45
N ARG A 13 7.06 -8.58 -1.36
CA ARG A 13 8.40 -9.17 -1.33
C ARG A 13 9.34 -8.58 -2.38
N HIS A 14 8.85 -7.70 -3.24
CA HIS A 14 9.65 -7.04 -4.26
C HIS A 14 10.33 -5.80 -3.69
N LYS A 15 11.65 -5.71 -3.86
CA LYS A 15 12.42 -4.51 -3.48
C LYS A 15 12.01 -3.34 -4.37
N SER A 16 11.48 -2.29 -3.77
CA SER A 16 10.95 -1.15 -4.49
C SER A 16 12.05 -0.34 -5.19
N THR A 17 11.73 0.25 -6.33
CA THR A 17 12.64 1.06 -7.17
C THR A 17 12.55 2.55 -6.81
N PRO A 18 13.67 3.30 -6.79
CA PRO A 18 13.63 4.74 -6.55
C PRO A 18 12.67 5.49 -7.49
N VAL A 19 11.90 6.41 -6.93
CA VAL A 19 11.07 7.36 -7.68
C VAL A 19 12.00 8.33 -8.42
N ARG A 20 11.89 8.38 -9.75
CA ARG A 20 12.74 9.24 -10.61
C ARG A 20 12.22 10.66 -10.75
N ARG A 21 10.90 10.86 -10.64
CA ARG A 21 10.23 12.16 -10.81
C ARG A 21 9.05 12.27 -9.87
N ILE A 22 8.91 13.43 -9.22
CA ILE A 22 7.76 13.76 -8.38
C ILE A 22 6.81 14.61 -9.22
N ASP A 23 5.89 13.96 -9.91
CA ASP A 23 4.87 14.57 -10.77
C ASP A 23 3.46 14.42 -10.18
N ASP A 24 2.45 14.87 -10.92
CA ASP A 24 1.06 14.84 -10.48
C ASP A 24 0.53 13.41 -10.28
N LEU A 25 1.12 12.41 -10.95
CA LEU A 25 0.77 11.00 -10.77
C LEU A 25 1.26 10.50 -9.41
N VAL A 26 2.48 10.85 -9.00
CA VAL A 26 2.96 10.58 -7.63
C VAL A 26 2.06 11.27 -6.60
N ARG A 27 1.71 12.54 -6.82
CA ARG A 27 0.82 13.30 -5.91
C ARG A 27 -0.56 12.65 -5.81
N ALA A 28 -1.11 12.16 -6.92
CA ALA A 28 -2.40 11.47 -6.95
C ALA A 28 -2.33 10.11 -6.24
N ALA A 29 -1.27 9.34 -6.44
CA ALA A 29 -1.04 8.08 -5.73
C ALA A 29 -0.98 8.31 -4.20
N VAL A 30 -0.22 9.33 -3.77
CA VAL A 30 -0.12 9.70 -2.35
C VAL A 30 -1.48 10.05 -1.75
N ARG A 31 -2.32 10.83 -2.44
CA ARG A 31 -3.69 11.13 -1.97
C ARG A 31 -4.55 9.87 -1.82
N GLN A 32 -4.51 8.96 -2.80
CA GLN A 32 -5.24 7.69 -2.70
C GLN A 32 -4.70 6.81 -1.55
N MET A 33 -3.38 6.81 -1.33
CA MET A 33 -2.74 6.06 -0.26
C MET A 33 -3.14 6.58 1.13
N PHE A 34 -3.21 7.90 1.35
CA PHE A 34 -3.73 8.44 2.61
C PHE A 34 -5.19 8.01 2.83
N GLY A 35 -6.05 8.14 1.81
CA GLY A 35 -7.44 7.68 1.90
C GLY A 35 -7.55 6.20 2.31
N LEU A 36 -6.79 5.32 1.65
CA LEU A 36 -6.74 3.89 1.97
C LEU A 36 -6.19 3.62 3.38
N MET A 37 -5.14 4.35 3.78
CA MET A 37 -4.53 4.24 5.11
C MET A 37 -5.56 4.55 6.21
N TYR A 38 -6.30 5.65 6.07
CA TYR A 38 -7.33 6.04 7.05
C TYR A 38 -8.53 5.09 7.06
N GLU A 39 -9.02 4.68 5.88
CA GLU A 39 -10.11 3.69 5.77
C GLU A 39 -9.75 2.38 6.49
N ALA A 40 -8.50 1.95 6.35
CA ALA A 40 -7.96 0.75 7.00
C ALA A 40 -7.51 0.97 8.46
N LYS A 41 -7.73 2.17 9.03
CA LYS A 41 -7.32 2.56 10.40
C LYS A 41 -5.83 2.37 10.67
N GLY A 42 -4.99 2.63 9.67
CA GLY A 42 -3.54 2.59 9.77
C GLY A 42 -2.92 3.95 10.07
N ILE A 43 -1.63 3.94 10.45
CA ILE A 43 -0.81 5.13 10.66
C ILE A 43 0.29 5.30 9.59
N GLY A 44 0.43 4.30 8.72
CA GLY A 44 1.42 4.25 7.66
C GLY A 44 1.01 3.32 6.53
N LEU A 45 1.48 3.63 5.32
CA LEU A 45 1.27 2.82 4.12
C LEU A 45 2.38 3.03 3.09
N ALA A 46 3.12 1.96 2.79
CA ALA A 46 4.12 1.93 1.74
C ALA A 46 3.52 1.66 0.35
N ALA A 47 4.13 2.23 -0.70
CA ALA A 47 3.60 2.12 -2.06
C ALA A 47 3.49 0.66 -2.55
N ASN A 48 4.40 -0.23 -2.13
CA ASN A 48 4.32 -1.63 -2.53
C ASN A 48 3.14 -2.37 -1.89
N GLN A 49 2.60 -1.88 -0.77
CA GLN A 49 1.36 -2.36 -0.18
C GLN A 49 0.13 -2.01 -1.01
N VAL A 50 0.26 -1.13 -2.00
CA VAL A 50 -0.78 -0.86 -3.01
C VAL A 50 -0.37 -1.36 -4.41
N ALA A 51 0.53 -2.35 -4.45
CA ALA A 51 1.10 -2.94 -5.66
C ALA A 51 1.88 -1.95 -6.56
N LEU A 52 2.37 -0.84 -6.00
CA LEU A 52 3.32 0.07 -6.64
C LEU A 52 4.72 -0.11 -6.05
N PRO A 53 5.61 -0.90 -6.68
CA PRO A 53 6.96 -1.17 -6.16
C PRO A 53 7.91 0.02 -6.37
N LEU A 54 7.52 1.20 -5.88
CA LEU A 54 8.27 2.45 -5.92
C LEU A 54 8.65 2.87 -4.49
N ARG A 55 9.83 3.47 -4.30
CA ARG A 55 10.37 3.79 -2.97
C ARG A 55 9.75 5.06 -2.39
N PHE A 56 8.50 4.97 -1.95
CA PHE A 56 7.90 6.00 -1.11
C PHE A 56 6.81 5.43 -0.21
N PHE A 57 6.54 6.13 0.88
CA PHE A 57 5.46 5.80 1.79
C PHE A 57 4.83 7.07 2.39
N VAL A 58 3.63 6.91 2.92
CA VAL A 58 2.89 7.95 3.63
C VAL A 58 2.78 7.58 5.11
N LEU A 59 2.80 8.58 6.00
CA LEU A 59 2.60 8.41 7.44
C LEU A 59 1.68 9.51 7.97
N ASN A 60 0.82 9.14 8.91
CA ASN A 60 0.26 10.05 9.90
C ASN A 60 0.18 9.30 11.23
N VAL A 61 1.05 9.65 12.19
CA VAL A 61 1.19 8.94 13.46
C VAL A 61 -0.04 9.06 14.36
N THR A 62 -0.92 10.03 14.11
CA THR A 62 -2.20 10.16 14.84
C THR A 62 -3.26 9.21 14.28
N GLY A 63 -3.11 8.77 13.01
CA GLY A 63 -4.10 7.96 12.30
C GLY A 63 -5.41 8.68 12.03
N ASP A 64 -5.46 10.01 12.20
CA ASP A 64 -6.67 10.82 12.15
C ASP A 64 -6.72 11.66 10.86
N PRO A 65 -7.72 11.47 9.97
CA PRO A 65 -7.88 12.29 8.77
C PRO A 65 -8.23 13.75 9.07
N GLU A 66 -8.71 14.07 10.28
CA GLU A 66 -8.98 15.45 10.70
C GLU A 66 -7.71 16.21 11.13
N GLN A 67 -6.54 15.55 11.09
CA GLN A 67 -5.23 16.14 11.38
C GLN A 67 -4.29 16.05 10.16
N PRO A 68 -4.66 16.67 9.02
CA PRO A 68 -3.87 16.59 7.78
C PRO A 68 -2.52 17.31 7.86
N ASP A 69 -2.32 18.21 8.82
CA ASP A 69 -1.04 18.86 9.11
C ASP A 69 0.01 17.88 9.67
N GLN A 70 -0.43 16.72 10.16
CA GLN A 70 0.43 15.62 10.63
C GLN A 70 0.78 14.62 9.52
N GLU A 71 0.23 14.78 8.30
CA GLU A 71 0.57 13.95 7.15
C GLU A 71 2.01 14.20 6.71
N ARG A 72 2.76 13.10 6.54
CA ARG A 72 4.14 13.12 6.07
C ARG A 72 4.32 12.15 4.92
N VAL A 73 5.09 12.57 3.93
CA VAL A 73 5.43 11.76 2.75
C VAL A 73 6.94 11.64 2.67
N PHE A 74 7.43 10.42 2.47
CA PHE A 74 8.85 10.14 2.40
C PHE A 74 9.17 9.44 1.09
N ILE A 75 9.83 10.16 0.20
CA ILE A 75 10.22 9.69 -1.13
C ILE A 75 11.71 9.37 -1.12
N ASN A 76 12.07 8.21 -1.67
CA ASN A 76 13.41 7.64 -1.67
C ASN A 76 14.11 7.68 -0.29
N PRO A 77 13.44 7.21 0.78
CA PRO A 77 13.98 7.29 2.12
C PRO A 77 15.20 6.36 2.30
N GLU A 78 16.13 6.79 3.14
CA GLU A 78 17.30 6.02 3.55
C GLU A 78 17.61 6.25 5.02
N ILE A 79 17.78 5.17 5.78
CA ILE A 79 18.15 5.23 7.20
C ILE A 79 19.68 5.30 7.31
N LEU A 80 20.19 6.46 7.73
CA LEU A 80 21.61 6.79 7.86
C LEU A 80 22.24 6.26 9.16
N LYS A 81 21.48 6.30 10.26
CA LYS A 81 21.95 5.88 11.59
C LYS A 81 20.82 5.22 12.38
N ARG A 82 21.20 4.25 13.21
CA ARG A 82 20.31 3.51 14.12
C ARG A 82 20.92 3.54 15.52
N GLU A 83 20.12 3.89 16.53
CA GLU A 83 20.58 4.00 17.90
C GLU A 83 19.60 3.35 18.86
N SER A 84 20.16 2.65 19.87
CA SER A 84 19.44 1.86 20.88
C SER A 84 18.48 0.82 20.27
N VAL A 85 17.86 0.00 21.12
CA VAL A 85 16.88 -1.01 20.69
C VAL A 85 15.72 -1.01 21.68
N VAL A 86 14.50 -1.04 21.17
CA VAL A 86 13.27 -1.19 21.94
C VAL A 86 12.37 -2.23 21.28
N GLU A 87 11.70 -3.02 22.11
CA GLU A 87 10.76 -4.05 21.69
C GLU A 87 9.34 -3.60 22.02
N GLU A 88 8.51 -3.45 20.99
CA GLU A 88 7.10 -3.04 21.13
C GLU A 88 6.27 -3.80 20.10
N GLU A 89 4.95 -3.80 20.29
CA GLU A 89 4.02 -4.47 19.39
C GLU A 89 3.82 -3.69 18.09
N GLU A 90 3.83 -4.41 16.95
CA GLU A 90 3.51 -3.88 15.63
C GLU A 90 2.37 -4.69 14.99
N GLY A 91 1.57 -3.99 14.18
CA GLY A 91 0.65 -4.58 13.19
C GLY A 91 1.00 -4.09 11.78
N CYS A 92 0.34 -4.64 10.77
CA CYS A 92 0.55 -4.25 9.37
C CYS A 92 -0.74 -4.40 8.57
N LEU A 93 -1.08 -3.39 7.75
CA LEU A 93 -2.30 -3.42 6.92
C LEU A 93 -2.29 -4.56 5.88
N SER A 94 -1.12 -5.02 5.46
CA SER A 94 -0.96 -6.16 4.54
C SER A 94 -0.97 -7.53 5.24
N LEU A 95 -1.01 -7.54 6.57
CA LEU A 95 -1.08 -8.72 7.43
C LEU A 95 -2.23 -8.54 8.45
N PRO A 96 -3.49 -8.47 7.99
CA PRO A 96 -4.61 -8.14 8.86
C PRO A 96 -4.71 -9.12 10.03
N THR A 97 -5.08 -8.62 11.23
CA THR A 97 -5.23 -9.39 12.50
C THR A 97 -3.95 -9.94 13.13
N LEU A 98 -2.81 -9.82 12.44
CA LEU A 98 -1.52 -10.28 12.91
C LEU A 98 -0.79 -9.14 13.63
N TYR A 99 -0.45 -9.41 14.89
CA TYR A 99 0.27 -8.49 15.77
C TYR A 99 1.40 -9.24 16.46
N GLY A 100 2.52 -8.57 16.69
CA GLY A 100 3.64 -9.18 17.38
C GLY A 100 4.68 -8.17 17.80
N LYS A 101 5.41 -8.52 18.86
CA LYS A 101 6.54 -7.73 19.33
C LYS A 101 7.70 -7.77 18.32
N VAL A 102 8.21 -6.59 17.96
CA VAL A 102 9.32 -6.40 17.03
C VAL A 102 10.37 -5.48 17.65
N ARG A 103 11.62 -5.91 17.56
CA ARG A 103 12.79 -5.12 17.96
C ARG A 103 13.13 -4.09 16.88
N ARG A 104 13.12 -2.81 17.24
CA ARG A 104 13.47 -1.66 16.38
C ARG A 104 14.46 -0.75 17.09
N SER A 105 15.15 0.09 16.32
CA SER A 105 15.91 1.18 16.94
C SER A 105 14.94 2.23 17.48
N LYS A 106 15.12 2.64 18.75
CA LYS A 106 14.26 3.68 19.33
C LYS A 106 14.45 5.00 18.62
N LYS A 107 15.68 5.31 18.21
CA LYS A 107 16.04 6.52 17.49
C LYS A 107 16.75 6.18 16.18
N ILE A 108 16.43 6.92 15.12
CA ILE A 108 17.10 6.85 13.82
C ILE A 108 17.43 8.25 13.32
N ARG A 109 18.46 8.33 12.48
CA ARG A 109 18.65 9.44 11.54
C ARG A 109 18.34 8.93 10.15
N PHE A 110 17.53 9.64 9.40
CA PHE A 110 17.18 9.26 8.03
C PHE A 110 17.27 10.47 7.11
N ARG A 111 17.37 10.20 5.80
CA ARG A 111 17.18 11.18 4.73
C ARG A 111 16.07 10.74 3.78
N ALA A 112 15.33 11.69 3.22
CA ALA A 112 14.30 11.46 2.20
C ALA A 112 14.04 12.75 1.42
N PHE A 113 13.07 12.71 0.50
CA PHE A 113 12.45 13.90 -0.09
C PHE A 113 10.98 13.97 0.29
N ASP A 114 10.46 15.18 0.47
CA ASP A 114 9.02 15.41 0.61
C ASP A 114 8.31 15.44 -0.76
N LEU A 115 6.98 15.63 -0.74
CA LEU A 115 6.17 15.71 -1.94
C LEU A 115 6.48 16.96 -2.79
N GLN A 116 7.17 17.96 -2.26
CA GLN A 116 7.65 19.13 -3.01
C GLN A 116 9.06 18.92 -3.57
N GLY A 117 9.69 17.76 -3.32
CA GLY A 117 11.06 17.46 -3.72
C GLY A 117 12.12 18.12 -2.84
N ARG A 118 11.74 18.65 -1.67
CA ARG A 118 12.69 19.21 -0.70
C ARG A 118 13.30 18.07 0.10
N ALA A 119 14.61 18.16 0.35
CA ALA A 119 15.30 17.18 1.18
C ALA A 119 14.84 17.29 2.64
N ILE A 120 14.58 16.13 3.26
CA ILE A 120 14.37 15.96 4.69
C ILE A 120 15.56 15.16 5.20
N GLU A 121 16.27 15.67 6.20
CA GLU A 121 17.25 14.89 6.97
C GLU A 121 17.13 15.26 8.44
N GLU A 122 16.70 14.32 9.27
CA GLU A 122 16.39 14.59 10.67
C GLU A 122 16.62 13.35 11.56
N ASP A 123 16.79 13.61 12.84
CA ASP A 123 16.81 12.63 13.91
C ASP A 123 15.40 12.49 14.48
N VAL A 124 14.86 11.27 14.52
CA VAL A 124 13.52 10.96 15.05
C VAL A 124 13.57 9.81 16.03
N ASP A 125 12.65 9.81 16.99
CA ASP A 125 12.49 8.75 17.97
C ASP A 125 11.04 8.29 18.14
N GLY A 126 10.82 7.38 19.09
CA GLY A 126 9.50 6.93 19.49
C GLY A 126 8.69 6.29 18.36
N LEU A 127 7.39 6.60 18.32
CA LEU A 127 6.46 6.01 17.37
C LEU A 127 6.80 6.36 15.91
N LEU A 128 7.24 7.60 15.65
CA LEU A 128 7.62 8.04 14.31
C LEU A 128 8.84 7.28 13.79
N SER A 129 9.87 7.11 14.63
CA SER A 129 11.04 6.29 14.31
C SER A 129 10.64 4.84 13.98
N ARG A 130 9.73 4.25 14.77
CA ARG A 130 9.22 2.89 14.53
C ARG A 130 8.45 2.79 13.22
N ALA A 131 7.52 3.71 12.97
CA ALA A 131 6.72 3.74 11.75
C ALA A 131 7.60 3.88 10.50
N ILE A 132 8.57 4.80 10.51
CA ILE A 132 9.52 4.95 9.39
C ILE A 132 10.31 3.66 9.14
N GLN A 133 10.78 2.97 10.18
CA GLN A 133 11.48 1.69 10.02
C GLN A 133 10.57 0.59 9.46
N HIS A 134 9.29 0.57 9.86
CA HIS A 134 8.30 -0.36 9.35
C HIS A 134 8.04 -0.14 7.85
N GLU A 135 7.74 1.09 7.45
CA GLU A 135 7.47 1.40 6.05
C GLU A 135 8.73 1.28 5.19
N HIS A 136 9.91 1.62 5.72
CA HIS A 136 11.17 1.40 5.03
C HIS A 136 11.44 -0.09 4.75
N ASP A 137 11.12 -1.00 5.68
CA ASP A 137 11.24 -2.44 5.44
C ASP A 137 10.35 -2.92 4.31
N HIS A 138 9.11 -2.40 4.24
CA HIS A 138 8.22 -2.69 3.13
C HIS A 138 8.86 -2.32 1.79
N LEU A 139 9.52 -1.15 1.69
CA LEU A 139 10.25 -0.75 0.48
C LEU A 139 11.42 -1.70 0.13
N ASP A 140 11.93 -2.46 1.09
CA ASP A 140 12.96 -3.48 0.89
C ASP A 140 12.40 -4.90 0.74
N GLY A 141 11.07 -5.07 0.67
CA GLY A 141 10.42 -6.39 0.57
C GLY A 141 10.45 -7.21 1.87
N THR A 142 10.74 -6.55 2.99
CA THR A 142 10.79 -7.15 4.32
C THR A 142 9.46 -6.90 5.04
N LEU A 143 8.92 -7.93 5.66
CA LEU A 143 7.68 -7.87 6.44
C LEU A 143 7.99 -8.00 7.93
N ILE A 144 7.08 -7.51 8.79
CA ILE A 144 7.23 -7.65 10.26
C ILE A 144 7.39 -9.12 10.70
N THR A 145 6.80 -10.06 9.96
CA THR A 145 6.95 -11.50 10.23
C THR A 145 8.39 -11.96 10.09
N ASP A 146 9.22 -11.29 9.30
CA ASP A 146 10.65 -11.64 9.18
C ASP A 146 11.42 -11.20 10.42
N ARG A 147 10.94 -10.18 11.13
CA ARG A 147 11.51 -9.67 12.38
C ARG A 147 10.99 -10.35 13.63
N PHE A 148 9.99 -11.22 13.51
CA PHE A 148 9.50 -11.99 14.65
C PHE A 148 10.56 -12.98 15.14
N ASP A 149 10.84 -12.90 16.44
CA ASP A 149 11.58 -13.93 17.15
C ASP A 149 10.79 -15.25 17.16
N PRO A 150 11.45 -16.41 17.32
CA PRO A 150 10.82 -17.71 17.15
C PRO A 150 9.50 -17.91 17.92
N PRO A 151 9.36 -17.48 19.19
CA PRO A 151 8.09 -17.60 19.92
C PRO A 151 6.95 -16.78 19.30
N VAL A 152 7.23 -15.53 18.91
CA VAL A 152 6.23 -14.63 18.30
C VAL A 152 5.79 -15.15 16.93
N ARG A 153 6.74 -15.72 16.17
CA ARG A 153 6.47 -16.37 14.88
C ARG A 153 5.57 -17.60 15.06
N ALA A 154 5.88 -18.46 16.02
CA ALA A 154 5.08 -19.64 16.31
C ALA A 154 3.64 -19.27 16.70
N ALA A 155 3.48 -18.26 17.58
CA ALA A 155 2.18 -17.76 18.01
C ALA A 155 1.33 -17.18 16.86
N ASN A 156 1.96 -16.60 15.84
CA ASN A 156 1.27 -16.00 14.69
C ASN A 156 1.16 -16.92 13.45
N ALA A 157 1.69 -18.14 13.51
CA ALA A 157 1.74 -19.03 12.34
C ALA A 157 0.36 -19.42 11.81
N ALA A 158 -0.63 -19.60 12.70
CA ALA A 158 -2.01 -19.90 12.29
C ALA A 158 -2.65 -18.71 11.55
N LYS A 159 -2.55 -17.51 12.12
CA LYS A 159 -3.05 -16.27 11.51
C LYS A 159 -2.43 -16.00 10.14
N LEU A 160 -1.12 -16.22 10.01
CA LEU A 160 -0.44 -16.04 8.72
C LEU A 160 -0.97 -17.00 7.65
N ARG A 161 -1.24 -18.26 8.01
CA ARG A 161 -1.87 -19.23 7.09
C ARG A 161 -3.29 -18.84 6.72
N GLU A 162 -4.07 -18.29 7.66
CA GLU A 162 -5.42 -17.81 7.39
C GLU A 162 -5.42 -16.63 6.40
N ILE A 163 -4.49 -15.68 6.56
CA ILE A 163 -4.29 -14.57 5.62
C ILE A 163 -3.94 -15.09 4.23
N GLU A 164 -3.01 -16.05 4.14
CA GLU A 164 -2.64 -16.68 2.87
C GLU A 164 -3.84 -17.39 2.22
N GLN A 165 -4.59 -18.19 2.98
CA GLN A 165 -5.78 -18.89 2.48
C GLN A 165 -6.85 -17.90 1.98
N ALA A 166 -7.06 -16.80 2.69
CA ALA A 166 -7.98 -15.74 2.26
C ALA A 166 -7.54 -15.13 0.93
N PHE A 167 -6.25 -14.85 0.76
CA PHE A 167 -5.69 -14.38 -0.51
C PHE A 167 -5.90 -15.40 -1.63
N ARG A 168 -5.56 -16.68 -1.40
CA ARG A 168 -5.72 -17.75 -2.40
C ARG A 168 -7.18 -17.96 -2.80
N LYS A 169 -8.12 -17.84 -1.85
CA LYS A 169 -9.55 -17.86 -2.14
C LYS A 169 -9.98 -16.68 -3.01
N ALA A 170 -9.49 -15.48 -2.70
CA ALA A 170 -9.77 -14.29 -3.51
C ALA A 170 -9.20 -14.43 -4.94
N GLN A 171 -7.98 -14.97 -5.06
CA GLN A 171 -7.35 -15.25 -6.35
C GLN A 171 -8.13 -16.29 -7.16
N ALA A 172 -8.55 -17.40 -6.54
CA ALA A 172 -9.41 -18.41 -7.17
C ALA A 172 -10.78 -17.83 -7.59
N GLY A 173 -11.27 -16.81 -6.88
CA GLY A 173 -12.46 -16.04 -7.21
C GLY A 173 -12.26 -14.97 -8.29
N GLY A 174 -11.08 -14.89 -8.91
CA GLY A 174 -10.77 -13.95 -9.99
C GLY A 174 -10.45 -12.52 -9.54
N LEU A 175 -10.33 -12.27 -8.22
CA LEU A 175 -9.99 -10.94 -7.71
C LEU A 175 -8.54 -10.55 -8.03
N TRP A 176 -7.66 -11.55 -8.19
CA TRP A 176 -6.25 -11.39 -8.49
C TRP A 176 -5.88 -12.28 -9.69
N PRO A 177 -5.00 -11.82 -10.59
CA PRO A 177 -4.37 -12.68 -11.58
C PRO A 177 -3.56 -13.81 -10.92
N ASP A 178 -3.08 -14.75 -11.72
CA ASP A 178 -2.11 -15.75 -11.24
C ASP A 178 -0.80 -15.11 -10.76
N ASP A 179 -0.03 -15.87 -9.98
CA ASP A 179 1.21 -15.39 -9.35
C ASP A 179 2.25 -14.92 -10.38
N GLU A 180 2.32 -15.57 -11.55
CA GLU A 180 3.28 -15.20 -12.60
C GLU A 180 2.91 -13.87 -13.25
N ALA A 181 1.63 -13.66 -13.55
CA ALA A 181 1.10 -12.41 -14.09
C ALA A 181 1.29 -11.25 -13.11
N MET A 182 0.98 -11.47 -11.82
CA MET A 182 1.23 -10.46 -10.78
C MET A 182 2.72 -10.14 -10.67
N GLN A 183 3.60 -11.15 -10.67
CA GLN A 183 5.04 -10.95 -10.60
C GLN A 183 5.56 -10.15 -11.82
N ARG A 184 5.12 -10.50 -13.03
CA ARG A 184 5.48 -9.76 -14.26
C ARG A 184 5.06 -8.30 -14.16
N ARG A 185 3.83 -8.02 -13.71
CA ARG A 185 3.33 -6.65 -13.55
C ARG A 185 4.14 -5.87 -12.51
N VAL A 186 4.49 -6.49 -11.39
CA VAL A 186 5.34 -5.86 -10.37
C VAL A 186 6.71 -5.50 -10.95
N VAL A 187 7.36 -6.42 -11.68
CA VAL A 187 8.66 -6.15 -12.31
C VAL A 187 8.57 -5.03 -13.36
N GLU A 188 7.52 -5.04 -14.18
CA GLU A 188 7.26 -4.00 -15.18
C GLU A 188 7.13 -2.62 -14.51
N LEU A 189 6.26 -2.48 -13.52
CA LEU A 189 6.04 -1.23 -12.77
C LEU A 189 7.32 -0.74 -12.09
N ALA A 190 8.08 -1.65 -11.49
CA ALA A 190 9.36 -1.32 -10.87
C ALA A 190 10.35 -0.75 -11.89
N GLY A 191 10.40 -1.31 -13.11
CA GLY A 191 11.29 -0.87 -14.19
C GLY A 191 11.03 0.56 -14.68
N LEU A 192 9.80 1.07 -14.54
CA LEU A 192 9.43 2.43 -14.94
C LEU A 192 10.08 3.49 -14.04
N GLY A 193 10.12 3.26 -12.72
CA GLY A 193 10.59 4.25 -11.74
C GLY A 193 9.70 5.49 -11.63
N VAL A 194 8.48 5.44 -12.17
CA VAL A 194 7.44 6.48 -12.15
C VAL A 194 6.08 5.82 -11.93
N VAL A 195 5.10 6.57 -11.43
CA VAL A 195 3.71 6.10 -11.33
C VAL A 195 3.07 6.19 -12.71
N PRO A 196 2.62 5.09 -13.32
CA PRO A 196 1.95 5.16 -14.61
C PRO A 196 0.45 5.45 -14.43
N PRO A 197 -0.20 6.16 -15.36
CA PRO A 197 -1.58 6.65 -15.18
C PRO A 197 -2.60 5.52 -14.99
N GLU A 198 -2.42 4.39 -15.65
CA GLU A 198 -3.40 3.28 -15.63
C GLU A 198 -3.61 2.66 -14.24
N VAL A 199 -2.64 2.77 -13.32
CA VAL A 199 -2.80 2.27 -11.95
C VAL A 199 -3.80 3.12 -11.15
N LEU A 200 -3.94 4.40 -11.50
CA LEU A 200 -4.83 5.34 -10.83
C LEU A 200 -6.26 5.24 -11.38
N GLU A 201 -6.43 4.92 -12.66
CA GLU A 201 -7.72 4.87 -13.36
C GLU A 201 -8.50 3.57 -13.08
N GLY A 202 -7.81 2.47 -12.72
CA GLY A 202 -8.47 1.18 -12.44
C GLY A 202 -8.62 0.34 -13.70
N PRO A 203 -9.13 -0.90 -13.60
CA PRO A 203 -9.38 -1.69 -14.80
C PRO A 203 -10.35 -0.92 -15.71
N PRO A 204 -10.16 -0.93 -17.04
CA PRO A 204 -11.15 -0.38 -17.95
C PRO A 204 -12.50 -1.03 -17.65
N PRO A 205 -13.63 -0.31 -17.81
CA PRO A 205 -14.94 -0.92 -17.68
C PRO A 205 -15.01 -2.16 -18.57
N PRO A 206 -15.71 -3.23 -18.16
CA PRO A 206 -15.92 -4.38 -19.03
C PRO A 206 -16.52 -3.88 -20.36
N PRO A 207 -16.14 -4.47 -21.51
CA PRO A 207 -16.76 -4.11 -22.77
C PRO A 207 -18.28 -4.21 -22.60
N GLU A 208 -19.00 -3.18 -23.05
CA GLU A 208 -20.46 -3.22 -23.03
C GLU A 208 -20.91 -4.51 -23.73
N PRO A 209 -21.88 -5.24 -23.16
CA PRO A 209 -22.39 -6.43 -23.83
C PRO A 209 -22.85 -6.02 -25.22
N ASP A 210 -22.32 -6.67 -26.25
CA ASP A 210 -22.71 -6.44 -27.65
C ASP A 210 -24.23 -6.35 -27.71
N GLY A 211 -24.71 -5.17 -28.11
CA GLY A 211 -26.09 -4.76 -27.93
C GLY A 211 -27.06 -5.82 -28.43
N LEU A 212 -27.78 -6.46 -27.49
CA LEU A 212 -29.11 -6.92 -27.82
C LEU A 212 -29.91 -5.65 -28.09
N ALA A 213 -30.20 -5.42 -29.37
CA ALA A 213 -31.18 -4.45 -29.82
C ALA A 213 -32.44 -4.60 -28.94
N ALA A 214 -32.72 -3.57 -28.15
CA ALA A 214 -34.01 -3.43 -27.51
C ALA A 214 -35.04 -3.25 -28.63
N GLU A 215 -35.77 -4.32 -28.95
CA GLU A 215 -36.95 -4.24 -29.78
C GLU A 215 -37.95 -3.25 -29.16
N GLY A 216 -38.62 -2.52 -30.05
CA GLY A 216 -39.30 -1.27 -29.75
C GLY A 216 -40.36 -1.36 -28.65
N SER A 217 -40.34 -0.36 -27.77
CA SER A 217 -41.50 0.00 -26.96
C SER A 217 -42.34 0.98 -27.79
N GLU A 218 -43.44 0.51 -28.35
CA GLU A 218 -44.49 1.38 -28.89
C GLU A 218 -45.08 2.24 -27.76
N ALA A 219 -45.13 3.55 -27.99
CA ALA A 219 -45.81 4.49 -27.12
C ALA A 219 -47.34 4.33 -27.27
N PRO A 220 -48.13 4.42 -26.18
CA PRO A 220 -49.59 4.35 -26.28
C PRO A 220 -50.16 5.63 -26.93
N PRO A 221 -51.28 5.54 -27.66
CA PRO A 221 -51.86 6.68 -28.36
C PRO A 221 -52.46 7.70 -27.38
N GLN A 222 -52.25 8.97 -27.68
CA GLN A 222 -52.85 10.10 -26.96
C GLN A 222 -54.35 10.18 -27.26
N VAL A 223 -55.16 10.32 -26.20
CA VAL A 223 -56.61 10.54 -26.27
C VAL A 223 -56.84 12.06 -26.37
N PRO A 224 -57.70 12.57 -27.28
CA PRO A 224 -57.98 14.00 -27.35
C PRO A 224 -58.98 14.44 -26.28
N GLU A 225 -58.70 15.58 -25.65
CA GLU A 225 -59.56 16.25 -24.66
C GLU A 225 -60.91 16.70 -25.27
N LEU A 226 -61.97 16.57 -24.46
CA LEU A 226 -63.25 17.29 -24.58
C LEU A 226 -63.51 18.06 -23.29
#